data_AF-A0A9P7XDS2-F1
#
_entry.id   AF-A0A9P7XDS2-F1
#
_cell.length_a   1.000
_cell.length_b   1.000
_cell.length_c   1.000
_cell.angle_alpha   90.00
_cell.angle_beta   90.00
_cell.angle_gamma   90.00
#
_symmetry.space_group_name_H-M   'P 1'
#
loop_
_entity.id
_entity.type
_entity.pdbx_description
1 polymer ?
#
loop_
_entity_poly.entity_id
_entity_poly.type
_entity_poly.pdbx_seq_one_letter_code
_entity_poly.pdbx_strand_id
1 'polypeptide(L)'
;MQSVNGDSNAPGAAILGNFATAGKFTQSEQIQMWVPSNDSFLFVNVQPPANSSVTNLPVTFEPKTNGYGYCGLNGSILNFFPNTTSGGFPFMTCQNNDLHVNLALDTPSGCNPVNIVYSYA
;
A
#
# COMPACT_ATOMS: atom_id res chain seq x y z
N MET A 1 -1.05 28.59 -11.01
CA MET A 1 -1.44 27.18 -11.14
C MET A 1 -0.16 26.38 -11.28
N GLN A 2 0.41 25.90 -10.17
CA GLN A 2 1.63 25.09 -10.23
C GLN A 2 1.24 23.63 -10.40
N SER A 3 1.66 23.07 -11.54
CA SER A 3 1.67 21.63 -11.80
C SER A 3 2.71 21.00 -10.89
N VAL A 4 2.27 20.15 -9.96
CA VAL A 4 3.14 19.26 -9.21
C VAL A 4 3.33 17.98 -10.01
N ASN A 5 4.56 17.74 -10.44
CA ASN A 5 5.01 16.47 -10.99
C ASN A 5 4.75 15.36 -9.96
N GLY A 6 4.05 14.29 -10.35
CA GLY A 6 4.36 12.97 -9.83
C GLY A 6 3.27 12.15 -9.15
N ASP A 7 2.00 12.57 -9.12
CA ASP A 7 0.91 11.61 -8.86
C ASP A 7 0.71 10.77 -10.14
N SER A 8 1.70 9.95 -10.47
CA SER A 8 1.57 9.02 -11.58
C SER A 8 0.59 7.94 -11.14
N ASN A 9 -0.68 8.12 -11.49
CA ASN A 9 -1.70 7.07 -11.47
C ASN A 9 -1.35 6.01 -12.54
N ALA A 10 -0.17 5.39 -12.40
CA ALA A 10 0.44 4.45 -13.30
C ALA A 10 1.07 3.32 -12.46
N PRO A 11 1.26 2.12 -13.02
CA PRO A 11 1.89 1.04 -12.29
C PRO A 11 3.28 1.42 -11.76
N GLY A 12 3.61 0.96 -10.56
CA GLY A 12 4.91 1.24 -9.94
C GLY A 12 4.86 1.40 -8.43
N ALA A 13 5.90 2.02 -7.88
CA ALA A 13 6.03 2.27 -6.44
C ALA A 13 4.86 3.12 -5.93
N ALA A 14 4.28 2.69 -4.81
CA ALA A 14 3.23 3.44 -4.14
C ALA A 14 3.84 4.62 -3.37
N ILE A 15 3.83 5.83 -3.94
CA ILE A 15 4.36 7.03 -3.27
C ILE A 15 3.21 7.80 -2.63
N LEU A 16 3.33 8.12 -1.33
CA LEU A 16 2.40 9.03 -0.66
C LEU A 16 2.79 10.49 -0.95
N GLY A 17 2.15 11.11 -1.94
CA GLY A 17 2.19 12.56 -2.18
C GLY A 17 1.34 13.34 -1.16
N ASN A 18 1.31 14.68 -1.28
CA ASN A 18 0.59 15.55 -0.34
C ASN A 18 -0.93 15.26 -0.22
N PHE A 19 -1.52 14.48 -1.14
CA PHE A 19 -2.91 13.99 -1.09
C PHE A 19 -3.16 12.68 -1.87
N ALA A 20 -2.14 11.92 -2.26
CA ALA A 20 -2.28 10.70 -3.05
C ALA A 20 -1.46 9.60 -2.36
N THR A 21 -2.01 8.49 -1.90
CA THR A 21 -2.79 7.58 -2.73
C THR A 21 -4.12 7.24 -2.08
N ALA A 22 -5.18 7.94 -2.52
CA ALA A 22 -6.57 7.60 -2.19
C ALA A 22 -6.97 6.34 -2.97
N GLY A 23 -6.51 5.19 -2.50
CA GLY A 23 -7.05 3.93 -2.96
C GLY A 23 -8.46 3.74 -2.40
N LYS A 24 -9.44 3.41 -3.25
CA LYS A 24 -10.77 2.98 -2.81
C LYS A 24 -10.65 1.57 -2.24
N PHE A 25 -11.14 1.39 -1.02
CA PHE A 25 -11.34 0.07 -0.46
C PHE A 25 -12.68 -0.46 -0.98
N THR A 26 -12.64 -1.48 -1.84
CA THR A 26 -13.87 -2.14 -2.28
C THR A 26 -14.16 -3.36 -1.40
N GLN A 27 -15.39 -3.88 -1.43
CA GLN A 27 -15.83 -5.05 -0.64
C GLN A 27 -14.96 -6.31 -0.84
N SER A 28 -14.03 -6.31 -1.81
CA SER A 28 -13.10 -7.40 -2.08
C SER A 28 -11.74 -7.27 -1.38
N GLU A 29 -11.66 -6.52 -0.27
CA GLU A 29 -10.50 -6.52 0.63
C GLU A 29 -9.18 -6.11 -0.05
N GLN A 30 -9.23 -5.10 -0.92
CA GLN A 30 -8.02 -4.55 -1.53
C GLN A 30 -8.10 -3.04 -1.71
N ILE A 31 -6.93 -2.39 -1.57
CA ILE A 31 -6.72 -1.00 -1.93
C ILE A 31 -6.66 -0.92 -3.46
N GLN A 32 -7.57 -0.14 -4.06
CA GLN A 32 -7.61 0.11 -5.50
C GLN A 32 -7.35 1.57 -5.84
N MET A 33 -6.32 1.87 -6.61
CA MET A 33 -6.10 3.20 -7.18
C MET A 33 -6.83 3.31 -8.51
N TRP A 34 -7.75 4.27 -8.66
CA TRP A 34 -8.36 4.57 -9.95
C TRP A 34 -7.38 5.35 -10.85
N VAL A 35 -7.30 4.95 -12.12
CA VAL A 35 -6.49 5.59 -13.15
C VAL A 35 -7.43 6.29 -14.14
N PRO A 36 -7.61 7.62 -14.03
CA PRO A 36 -8.60 8.33 -14.82
C PRO A 36 -8.32 8.32 -16.33
N SER A 37 -7.04 8.24 -16.72
CA SER A 37 -6.64 8.33 -18.13
C SER A 37 -7.11 7.17 -18.99
N ASN A 38 -7.41 6.03 -18.38
CA ASN A 38 -7.87 4.83 -19.09
C ASN A 38 -9.03 4.13 -18.37
N ASP A 39 -9.68 4.83 -17.43
CA ASP A 39 -10.78 4.35 -16.60
C ASP A 39 -10.56 2.93 -16.03
N SER A 40 -9.38 2.70 -15.45
CA SER A 40 -8.99 1.40 -14.90
C SER A 40 -8.62 1.50 -13.42
N PHE A 41 -8.41 0.35 -12.78
CA PHE A 41 -7.94 0.27 -11.39
C PHE A 41 -6.60 -0.45 -11.32
N LEU A 42 -5.72 0.06 -10.46
CA LEU A 42 -4.52 -0.63 -10.00
C LEU A 42 -4.73 -1.15 -8.59
N PHE A 43 -4.13 -2.28 -8.29
CA PHE A 43 -4.28 -3.00 -7.03
C PHE A 43 -2.96 -2.99 -6.27
N VAL A 44 -3.05 -2.90 -4.94
CA VAL A 44 -1.89 -3.07 -4.07
C VAL A 44 -1.31 -4.47 -4.19
N ASN A 45 -0.01 -4.52 -4.46
CA ASN A 45 0.80 -5.72 -4.49
C ASN A 45 2.01 -5.58 -3.57
N VAL A 46 2.32 -6.68 -2.90
CA VAL A 46 3.47 -6.85 -2.04
C VAL A 46 4.14 -8.16 -2.43
N GLN A 47 5.46 -8.16 -2.58
CA GLN A 47 6.19 -9.38 -2.87
C GLN A 47 6.55 -10.12 -1.57
N PRO A 48 6.64 -11.47 -1.57
CA PRO A 48 7.15 -12.21 -0.43
C PRO A 48 8.55 -11.72 -0.01
N PRO A 49 8.88 -11.72 1.30
CA PRO A 49 10.22 -11.38 1.76
C PRO A 49 11.24 -12.37 1.20
N ALA A 50 12.37 -11.85 0.71
CA ALA A 50 13.44 -12.68 0.19
C ALA A 50 14.07 -13.62 1.25
N ASN A 51 14.01 -13.22 2.53
CA ASN A 51 14.45 -14.00 3.69
C ASN A 51 13.84 -13.44 4.98
N SER A 52 14.09 -14.10 6.12
CA SER A 52 13.55 -13.73 7.43
C SER A 52 14.15 -12.47 8.05
N SER A 53 15.21 -11.89 7.49
CA SER A 53 15.82 -10.66 7.97
C SER A 53 15.17 -9.39 7.39
N VAL A 54 14.26 -9.55 6.41
CA VAL A 54 13.53 -8.43 5.82
C VAL A 54 12.52 -7.88 6.83
N THR A 55 12.67 -6.60 7.19
CA THR A 55 11.84 -5.91 8.18
C THR A 55 10.73 -5.06 7.56
N ASN A 56 10.77 -4.84 6.25
CA ASN A 56 9.75 -4.11 5.53
C ASN A 56 9.66 -4.57 4.08
N LEU A 57 8.47 -4.46 3.49
CA LEU A 57 8.23 -4.83 2.10
C LEU A 57 7.69 -3.63 1.32
N PRO A 58 8.27 -3.29 0.17
CA PRO A 58 7.75 -2.22 -0.66
C PRO A 58 6.36 -2.59 -1.21
N VAL A 59 5.49 -1.58 -1.30
CA VAL A 59 4.17 -1.69 -1.93
C VAL A 59 4.24 -1.16 -3.35
N THR A 60 3.57 -1.87 -4.25
CA THR A 60 3.41 -1.47 -5.66
C THR A 60 1.94 -1.44 -6.04
N PHE A 61 1.58 -0.58 -6.98
CA PHE A 61 0.28 -0.59 -7.64
C PHE A 61 0.41 -1.23 -9.01
N GLU A 62 -0.39 -2.24 -9.30
CA GLU A 62 -0.33 -2.99 -10.55
C GLU A 62 -1.73 -3.30 -11.09
N PRO A 63 -1.91 -3.49 -12.41
CA PRO A 63 -3.23 -3.79 -12.99
C PRO A 63 -3.84 -5.14 -12.56
N LYS A 64 -3.06 -5.99 -11.91
CA LYS A 64 -3.45 -7.32 -11.45
C LYS A 64 -2.84 -7.61 -10.09
N THR A 65 -3.58 -8.33 -9.26
CA THR A 65 -3.08 -8.83 -7.98
C THR A 65 -2.04 -9.94 -8.22
N ASN A 66 -1.02 -10.02 -7.37
CA ASN A 66 -0.01 -11.08 -7.42
C ASN A 66 -0.39 -12.31 -6.58
N GLY A 67 -1.49 -12.25 -5.84
CA GLY A 67 -2.01 -13.35 -5.01
C GLY A 67 -1.22 -13.62 -3.72
N TYR A 68 -0.21 -12.83 -3.37
CA TYR A 68 0.56 -13.02 -2.14
C TYR A 68 -0.28 -12.74 -0.88
N GLY A 69 -1.18 -11.76 -0.97
CA GLY A 69 -2.03 -11.37 0.14
C GLY A 69 -3.10 -10.37 -0.28
N TYR A 70 -3.80 -9.85 0.71
CA TYR A 70 -4.89 -8.91 0.56
C TYR A 70 -4.79 -7.79 1.60
N CYS A 71 -5.59 -6.74 1.48
CA CYS A 71 -5.66 -5.69 2.48
C CYS A 71 -6.93 -5.88 3.31
N GLY A 72 -6.87 -5.68 4.62
CA GLY A 72 -8.04 -5.82 5.46
C GLY A 72 -7.97 -4.90 6.66
N LEU A 73 -9.09 -4.77 7.37
CA LEU A 73 -9.11 -4.04 8.62
C LEU A 73 -8.72 -4.98 9.78
N ASN A 74 -7.75 -4.56 10.58
CA ASN A 74 -7.53 -5.09 11.92
C ASN A 74 -8.03 -4.06 12.93
N GLY A 75 -9.29 -4.24 13.37
CA GLY A 75 -10.01 -3.19 14.10
C GLY A 75 -10.30 -2.00 13.18
N SER A 76 -9.76 -0.83 13.54
CA SER A 76 -9.91 0.42 12.75
C SER A 76 -8.70 0.75 11.87
N ILE A 77 -7.69 -0.11 11.86
CA ILE A 77 -6.44 0.12 11.13
C ILE A 77 -6.41 -0.76 9.90
N LEU A 78 -6.04 -0.17 8.77
CA LEU A 78 -5.85 -0.90 7.54
C LEU A 78 -4.48 -1.60 7.52
N ASN A 79 -4.49 -2.91 7.30
CA ASN A 79 -3.33 -3.77 7.30
C ASN A 79 -3.24 -4.59 6.00
N PHE A 80 -2.03 -5.06 5.69
CA PHE A 80 -1.79 -6.10 4.69
C PHE A 80 -1.75 -7.48 5.36
N PHE A 81 -2.45 -8.46 4.76
CA PHE A 81 -2.53 -9.84 5.23
C PHE A 81 -1.93 -10.77 4.18
N PRO A 82 -0.70 -11.29 4.39
CA PRO A 82 -0.15 -12.34 3.56
C PRO A 82 -0.98 -13.62 3.71
N ASN A 83 -1.27 -14.30 2.61
CA ASN A 83 -2.03 -15.57 2.61
C ASN A 83 -1.29 -16.71 3.32
N THR A 84 0.01 -16.55 3.57
CA THR A 84 0.88 -17.55 4.20
C THR A 84 0.97 -17.42 5.72
N THR A 85 0.43 -16.36 6.31
CA THR A 85 0.54 -16.07 7.74
C THR A 85 -0.79 -15.59 8.30
N SER A 86 -1.03 -15.83 9.59
CA SER A 86 -2.26 -15.38 10.27
C SER A 86 -2.21 -13.94 10.80
N GLY A 87 -1.14 -13.18 10.52
CA GLY A 87 -0.92 -11.83 11.03
C GLY A 87 -1.15 -10.74 9.99
N GLY A 88 -1.85 -9.68 10.38
CA GLY A 88 -1.98 -8.45 9.58
C GLY A 88 -0.87 -7.47 9.93
N PHE A 89 -0.20 -6.93 8.92
CA PHE A 89 0.94 -6.03 9.05
C PHE A 89 0.55 -4.59 8.68
N PRO A 90 0.86 -3.59 9.52
CA PRO A 90 0.48 -2.21 9.26
C PRO A 90 1.32 -1.60 8.13
N PHE A 91 0.76 -0.56 7.51
CA PHE A 91 1.47 0.24 6.52
C PHE A 91 2.33 1.33 7.17
N MET A 92 3.41 1.69 6.48
CA MET A 92 4.30 2.79 6.85
C MET A 92 4.86 3.43 5.58
N THR A 93 5.35 4.67 5.69
CA THR A 93 6.13 5.31 4.63
C THR A 93 7.60 5.29 4.98
N CYS A 94 8.46 4.96 4.02
CA CYS A 94 9.91 5.02 4.17
C CYS A 94 10.50 6.19 3.37
N GLN A 95 11.78 6.12 3.01
CA GLN A 95 12.46 7.14 2.20
C GLN A 95 11.63 7.51 0.96
N ASN A 96 11.65 8.79 0.56
CA ASN A 96 10.88 9.32 -0.57
C ASN A 96 9.35 9.17 -0.48
N ASN A 97 8.81 8.90 0.72
CA ASN A 97 7.39 8.62 0.96
C ASN A 97 6.89 7.35 0.26
N ASP A 98 7.78 6.40 -0.03
CA ASP A 98 7.40 5.09 -0.54
C ASP A 98 6.58 4.36 0.53
N LEU A 99 5.46 3.76 0.14
CA LEU A 99 4.59 2.98 0.99
C LEU A 99 5.16 1.56 1.13
N HIS A 100 5.27 1.10 2.37
CA HIS A 100 5.79 -0.20 2.74
C HIS A 100 4.86 -0.88 3.74
N VAL A 101 4.92 -2.20 3.78
CA VAL A 101 4.37 -3.03 4.85
C VAL A 101 5.45 -3.21 5.92
N ASN A 102 5.11 -2.93 7.19
CA ASN A 102 6.01 -3.15 8.31
C ASN A 102 5.93 -4.60 8.81
N LEU A 103 7.02 -5.36 8.65
CA LEU A 103 7.15 -6.72 9.19
C LEU A 103 7.81 -6.76 10.57
N ALA A 104 8.43 -5.65 10.99
CA ALA A 104 9.10 -5.56 12.28
C ALA A 104 8.11 -5.28 13.41
N LEU A 105 8.52 -5.63 14.63
CA LEU A 105 7.77 -5.31 15.86
C LEU A 105 7.68 -3.80 16.08
N ASP A 106 8.75 -3.08 15.77
CA ASP A 106 8.84 -1.62 15.84
C ASP A 106 8.95 -1.01 14.44
N THR A 107 8.73 0.30 14.33
CA THR A 107 8.93 1.00 13.05
C THR A 107 10.42 1.08 12.73
N PRO A 108 10.89 0.57 11.57
CA PRO A 108 12.29 0.66 11.18
C PRO A 108 12.78 2.10 11.03
N SER A 109 14.08 2.34 11.28
CA SER A 109 14.69 3.66 11.11
C SER A 109 14.52 4.18 9.68
N GLY A 110 14.16 5.45 9.53
CA GLY A 110 13.90 6.07 8.23
C GLY A 110 12.49 5.80 7.68
N CYS A 111 11.62 5.11 8.45
CA CYS A 111 10.22 4.95 8.14
C CYS A 111 9.33 5.60 9.22
N ASN A 112 8.10 5.94 8.85
CA ASN A 112 7.09 6.53 9.71
C ASN A 112 5.78 5.75 9.57
N PRO A 113 5.09 5.40 10.67
CA PRO A 113 3.81 4.72 10.59
C PRO A 113 2.79 5.61 9.87
N VAL A 114 1.95 5.01 9.03
CA VAL A 114 0.85 5.75 8.37
C VAL A 114 -0.48 5.06 8.64
N ASN A 115 -1.49 5.88 8.93
CA ASN A 115 -2.87 5.42 8.97
C ASN A 115 -3.51 5.73 7.63
N ILE A 116 -3.81 4.70 6.85
CA ILE A 116 -4.58 4.85 5.61
C ILE A 116 -6.04 5.05 6.01
N VAL A 117 -6.50 6.30 5.91
CA VAL A 117 -7.90 6.65 6.16
C VAL A 117 -8.72 6.30 4.91
N TYR A 118 -9.75 5.49 5.08
CA TYR A 118 -10.69 5.16 4.02
C TYR A 118 -12.02 5.88 4.26
N SER A 119 -12.66 6.33 3.19
CA SER A 119 -14.03 6.84 3.21
C SER A 119 -14.92 5.89 2.41
N TYR A 120 -16.01 5.42 3.01
CA TYR A 120 -17.10 4.83 2.24
C TYR A 120 -17.70 5.93 1.36
N ALA A 121 -17.64 5.75 0.05
CA ALA A 121 -18.44 6.51 -0.90
C ALA A 121 -19.67 5.67 -1.27
#